data_AF-A0A6N8I2V0-F1
#
_entry.id   AF-A0A6N8I2V0-F1
#
_cell.length_a   1.000
_cell.length_b   1.000
_cell.length_c   1.000
_cell.angle_alpha   90.00
_cell.angle_beta   90.00
_cell.angle_gamma   90.00
#
_symmetry.space_group_name_H-M   'P 1'
#
loop_
_entity.id
_entity.type
_entity.pdbx_description
1 polymer ?
#
loop_
_entity_poly.entity_id
_entity_poly.type
_entity_poly.pdbx_seq_one_letter_code
_entity_poly.pdbx_strand_id
1 'polypeptide(L)'
;MPRIIDNGGSLANSASIKAYFCSEYVVKGIAESTGISYTNLINGKYKLLLEPIAFFTFNGQKWAMTATEAAKYDNQVGGKLRAKMVSLSHQNLPLSMFLEYADLGFPAYKGSTTKRCSNDTIISSLGLGVVRFTNAPPPPSDQSGSGYEYRVNTDVITPVSLSASNEINPKGTASVTFKINRSTYRVNNIVIPEGESQLVWVKWRTPSTPQTLTVTVNTTKGSLSQNSIQAKIVDLSGKDPPDPKATDTRGSWSAVSIPSRAVKTSASWSVWWAKWHANWVWIENWKWVGSKKGHWVDKGKWKDEGWYDFARNNYSASLSANMSLLPDDKVPTASGNRMKSGYGVKITASASVSTSAPVSNYTTAQTAVSYFPEFKYQTYWRLLELSASGRNARFQFRNNKYSTYNRRSHFVPIWFPDGAYTVNTYIMDVWTPAGMLSANTSSSVQISGSLYADWHIGITD
;
A
#
# COMPACT_ATOMS: atom_id res chain seq x y z
N MET A 1 16.09 9.68 -31.93
CA MET A 1 15.64 9.48 -30.54
C MET A 1 16.41 10.46 -29.65
N PRO A 2 15.75 11.22 -28.77
CA PRO A 2 16.42 12.15 -27.86
C PRO A 2 17.23 11.40 -26.80
N ARG A 3 18.25 12.05 -26.24
CA ARG A 3 18.96 11.52 -25.06
C ARG A 3 18.01 11.60 -23.86
N ILE A 4 17.78 10.45 -23.22
CA ILE A 4 16.84 10.34 -22.08
C ILE A 4 17.57 10.48 -20.75
N ILE A 5 18.70 9.78 -20.56
CA ILE A 5 19.49 9.82 -19.33
C ILE A 5 20.73 10.71 -19.57
N ASP A 6 20.88 11.77 -18.77
CA ASP A 6 22.01 12.69 -18.86
C ASP A 6 22.98 12.52 -17.68
N ASN A 7 24.27 12.80 -17.91
CA ASN A 7 25.36 12.58 -16.94
C ASN A 7 25.87 13.87 -16.26
N GLY A 8 25.27 15.04 -16.53
CA GLY A 8 25.69 16.27 -15.87
C GLY A 8 24.73 17.44 -16.05
N GLY A 9 24.10 17.86 -14.94
CA GLY A 9 23.56 19.21 -14.67
C GLY A 9 22.42 19.75 -15.55
N SER A 10 22.28 19.28 -16.78
CA SER A 10 21.24 19.61 -17.74
C SER A 10 20.17 18.53 -17.64
N LEU A 11 18.94 18.92 -17.30
CA LEU A 11 17.80 18.03 -17.44
C LEU A 11 17.74 17.57 -18.89
N ALA A 12 17.67 16.26 -19.13
CA ALA A 12 17.31 15.75 -20.45
C ALA A 12 16.08 16.53 -20.93
N ASN A 13 16.18 17.17 -22.09
CA ASN A 13 15.22 18.19 -22.49
C ASN A 13 13.82 17.57 -22.57
N SER A 14 13.01 17.79 -21.54
CA SER A 14 11.69 17.15 -21.38
C SER A 14 10.78 17.51 -22.55
N ALA A 15 10.98 18.67 -23.18
CA ALA A 15 10.28 19.04 -24.41
C ALA A 15 10.69 18.15 -25.59
N SER A 16 11.96 17.79 -25.74
CA SER A 16 12.42 16.89 -26.80
C SER A 16 11.92 15.45 -26.60
N ILE A 17 11.87 14.96 -25.35
CA ILE A 17 11.29 13.66 -25.02
C ILE A 17 9.79 13.64 -25.34
N LYS A 18 9.05 14.66 -24.90
CA LYS A 18 7.62 14.82 -25.22
C LYS A 18 7.39 14.89 -26.73
N ALA A 19 8.14 15.73 -27.45
CA ALA A 19 8.01 15.87 -28.89
C ALA A 19 8.27 14.54 -29.63
N TYR A 20 9.27 13.77 -29.19
CA TYR A 20 9.57 12.48 -29.81
C TYR A 20 8.45 11.46 -29.61
N PHE A 21 8.05 11.20 -28.36
CA PHE A 21 7.04 10.17 -28.05
C PHE A 21 5.60 10.58 -28.37
N CYS A 22 5.35 11.87 -28.57
CA CYS A 22 4.07 12.38 -29.08
C CYS A 22 4.06 12.59 -30.60
N SER A 23 5.17 12.31 -31.31
CA SER A 23 5.20 12.43 -32.77
C SER A 23 4.40 11.32 -33.44
N GLU A 24 3.60 11.68 -34.44
CA GLU A 24 2.81 10.72 -35.22
C GLU A 24 3.68 9.59 -35.81
N TYR A 25 4.88 9.92 -36.28
CA TYR A 25 5.82 8.94 -36.82
C TYR A 25 6.20 7.86 -35.79
N VAL A 26 6.59 8.27 -34.57
CA VAL A 26 6.95 7.32 -33.50
C VAL A 26 5.74 6.48 -33.07
N VAL A 27 4.57 7.11 -32.95
CA VAL A 27 3.33 6.41 -32.56
C VAL A 27 2.90 5.39 -33.62
N LYS A 28 3.07 5.69 -34.92
CA LYS A 28 2.86 4.72 -36.01
C LYS A 28 3.83 3.54 -35.93
N GLY A 29 5.11 3.78 -35.67
CA GLY A 29 6.08 2.70 -35.47
C GLY A 29 5.75 1.80 -34.27
N ILE A 30 5.23 2.37 -33.17
CA ILE A 30 4.75 1.61 -32.02
C ILE A 30 3.50 0.79 -32.37
N ALA A 31 2.55 1.38 -33.10
CA ALA A 31 1.35 0.69 -33.59
C ALA A 31 1.72 -0.55 -34.43
N GLU A 32 2.66 -0.39 -35.37
CA GLU A 32 3.20 -1.49 -36.18
C GLU A 32 3.86 -2.57 -35.31
N SER A 33 4.72 -2.18 -34.36
CA SER A 33 5.45 -3.12 -33.51
C SER A 33 4.56 -3.89 -32.53
N THR A 34 3.43 -3.30 -32.10
CA THR A 34 2.49 -3.90 -31.15
C THR A 34 1.35 -4.66 -31.82
N GLY A 35 1.15 -4.50 -33.13
CA GLY A 35 -0.01 -5.03 -33.85
C GLY A 35 -1.32 -4.31 -33.56
N ILE A 36 -1.30 -3.19 -32.83
CA ILE A 36 -2.47 -2.34 -32.55
C ILE A 36 -2.55 -1.30 -33.66
N SER A 37 -3.67 -1.20 -34.37
CA SER A 37 -3.80 -0.17 -35.42
C SER A 37 -3.59 1.23 -34.87
N TYR A 38 -2.96 2.12 -35.65
CA TYR A 38 -2.71 3.51 -35.24
C TYR A 38 -3.98 4.19 -34.73
N THR A 39 -5.10 4.05 -35.45
CA THR A 39 -6.41 4.59 -35.06
C THR A 39 -6.89 4.06 -33.71
N ASN A 40 -6.68 2.77 -33.42
CA ASN A 40 -7.05 2.20 -32.12
C ASN A 40 -6.11 2.68 -31.01
N LEU A 41 -4.81 2.80 -31.28
CA LEU A 41 -3.82 3.24 -30.31
C LEU A 41 -4.11 4.67 -29.82
N ILE A 42 -4.56 5.56 -30.72
CA ILE A 42 -4.81 6.96 -30.39
C ILE A 42 -6.26 7.28 -29.99
N ASN A 43 -7.18 6.31 -29.95
CA ASN A 43 -8.61 6.57 -29.69
C ASN A 43 -8.95 6.90 -28.22
N GLY A 44 -7.95 7.02 -27.35
CA GLY A 44 -8.10 7.32 -25.91
C GLY A 44 -8.35 6.12 -25.00
N LYS A 45 -8.50 4.90 -25.54
CA LYS A 45 -8.58 3.67 -24.73
C LYS A 45 -7.20 3.16 -24.29
N TYR A 46 -6.14 3.52 -25.01
CA TYR A 46 -4.77 3.13 -24.73
C TYR A 46 -3.94 4.33 -24.24
N LYS A 47 -2.91 4.01 -23.46
CA LYS A 47 -1.86 4.94 -23.03
C LYS A 47 -0.51 4.25 -23.22
N LEU A 48 0.53 5.02 -23.52
CA LEU A 48 1.91 4.50 -23.49
C LEU A 48 2.49 4.76 -22.11
N LEU A 49 2.97 3.72 -21.45
CA LEU A 49 3.85 3.84 -20.29
C LEU A 49 5.30 3.73 -20.78
N LEU A 50 6.11 4.71 -20.44
CA LEU A 50 7.50 4.81 -20.84
C LEU A 50 8.38 4.65 -19.59
N GLU A 51 9.34 3.73 -19.64
CA GLU A 51 10.36 3.58 -18.59
C GLU A 51 11.76 3.60 -19.25
N PRO A 52 12.63 4.56 -18.89
CA PRO A 52 14.02 4.56 -19.33
C PRO A 52 14.79 3.38 -18.72
N ILE A 53 15.68 2.77 -19.50
CA ILE A 53 16.54 1.66 -19.06
C ILE A 53 17.99 2.12 -19.00
N ALA A 54 18.68 1.87 -17.89
CA ALA A 54 20.12 2.04 -17.79
C ALA A 54 20.85 0.69 -17.90
N PHE A 55 21.94 0.69 -18.65
CA PHE A 55 22.86 -0.44 -18.73
C PHE A 55 24.11 -0.15 -17.90
N PHE A 56 24.44 -1.02 -16.94
CA PHE A 56 25.60 -0.83 -16.06
C PHE A 56 26.16 -2.16 -15.56
N THR A 57 27.37 -2.12 -14.98
CA THR A 57 28.01 -3.29 -14.37
C THR A 57 27.99 -3.17 -12.85
N PHE A 58 27.43 -4.17 -12.17
CA PHE A 58 27.39 -4.24 -10.71
C PHE A 58 27.76 -5.66 -10.25
N ASN A 59 28.71 -5.76 -9.31
CA ASN A 59 29.30 -7.03 -8.86
C ASN A 59 29.81 -7.93 -10.00
N GLY A 60 30.44 -7.33 -11.02
CA GLY A 60 31.01 -8.06 -12.17
C GLY A 60 29.98 -8.57 -13.18
N GLN A 61 28.69 -8.34 -12.96
CA GLN A 61 27.61 -8.71 -13.88
C GLN A 61 27.06 -7.48 -14.61
N LYS A 62 26.66 -7.67 -15.88
CA LYS A 62 26.00 -6.63 -16.69
C LYS A 62 24.50 -6.65 -16.40
N TRP A 63 23.93 -5.48 -16.13
CA TRP A 63 22.51 -5.29 -15.82
C TRP A 63 21.88 -4.30 -16.79
N ALA A 64 20.58 -4.49 -17.04
CA ALA A 64 19.70 -3.54 -17.70
C ALA A 64 18.49 -3.37 -16.78
N MET A 65 18.26 -2.16 -16.26
CA MET A 65 17.17 -1.92 -15.29
C MET A 65 16.47 -0.60 -15.56
N THR A 66 15.14 -0.57 -15.35
CA THR A 66 14.41 0.69 -15.14
C THR A 66 14.77 1.30 -13.78
N ALA A 67 14.39 2.56 -13.55
CA ALA A 67 14.61 3.18 -12.24
C ALA A 67 13.91 2.41 -11.10
N THR A 68 12.69 1.92 -11.37
CA THR A 68 11.89 1.16 -10.41
C THR A 68 12.54 -0.18 -10.10
N GLU A 69 13.06 -0.87 -11.10
CA GLU A 69 13.81 -2.12 -10.91
C GLU A 69 15.12 -1.89 -10.15
N ALA A 70 15.86 -0.83 -10.48
CA ALA A 70 17.09 -0.47 -9.77
C ALA A 70 16.83 -0.18 -8.29
N ALA A 71 15.77 0.57 -7.96
CA ALA A 71 15.39 0.86 -6.58
C ALA A 71 14.86 -0.39 -5.83
N LYS A 72 14.08 -1.24 -6.49
CA LYS A 72 13.63 -2.53 -5.92
C LYS A 72 14.79 -3.47 -5.68
N TYR A 73 15.74 -3.56 -6.61
CA TYR A 73 16.94 -4.36 -6.47
C TYR A 73 17.86 -3.81 -5.39
N ASP A 74 18.04 -2.48 -5.31
CA ASP A 74 18.81 -1.86 -4.23
C ASP A 74 18.22 -2.16 -2.85
N ASN A 75 16.88 -2.16 -2.73
CA ASN A 75 16.22 -2.68 -1.53
C ASN A 75 16.63 -4.14 -1.28
N GLN A 76 16.56 -5.04 -2.27
CA GLN A 76 16.95 -6.46 -2.08
C GLN A 76 18.41 -6.65 -1.64
N VAL A 77 19.35 -5.83 -2.15
CA VAL A 77 20.77 -5.92 -1.78
C VAL A 77 21.15 -5.04 -0.59
N GLY A 78 20.18 -4.43 0.08
CA GLY A 78 20.36 -3.68 1.32
C GLY A 78 21.07 -2.32 1.16
N GLY A 79 20.91 -1.64 0.03
CA GLY A 79 21.51 -0.33 -0.23
C GLY A 79 22.86 -0.35 -0.97
N LYS A 80 23.34 -1.55 -1.36
CA LYS A 80 24.68 -1.71 -1.96
C LYS A 80 24.78 -1.14 -3.37
N LEU A 81 23.72 -1.19 -4.17
CA LEU A 81 23.74 -0.63 -5.52
C LEU A 81 23.90 0.90 -5.43
N ARG A 82 23.12 1.52 -4.55
CA ARG A 82 23.24 2.95 -4.25
C ARG A 82 24.63 3.31 -3.81
N ALA A 83 25.17 2.61 -2.81
CA ALA A 83 26.50 2.90 -2.26
C ALA A 83 27.59 2.94 -3.33
N LYS A 84 27.45 2.14 -4.41
CA LYS A 84 28.44 2.07 -5.48
C LYS A 84 28.22 3.09 -6.61
N MET A 85 26.98 3.41 -6.96
CA MET A 85 26.66 4.19 -8.17
C MET A 85 25.45 5.12 -8.03
N VAL A 86 25.32 5.76 -6.87
CA VAL A 86 24.21 6.66 -6.51
C VAL A 86 23.86 7.69 -7.59
N SER A 87 24.85 8.26 -8.29
CA SER A 87 24.62 9.26 -9.34
C SER A 87 23.84 8.70 -10.54
N LEU A 88 24.03 7.42 -10.89
CA LEU A 88 23.24 6.79 -11.94
C LEU A 88 21.91 6.29 -11.39
N SER A 89 21.94 5.38 -10.42
CA SER A 89 20.78 4.60 -10.00
C SER A 89 19.75 5.38 -9.18
N HIS A 90 20.18 6.45 -8.48
CA HIS A 90 19.34 7.22 -7.56
C HIS A 90 19.28 8.71 -7.91
N GLN A 91 19.76 9.12 -9.08
CA GLN A 91 19.70 10.51 -9.53
C GLN A 91 19.39 10.58 -11.03
N ASN A 92 20.36 10.28 -11.89
CA ASN A 92 20.21 10.51 -13.34
C ASN A 92 19.12 9.63 -13.98
N LEU A 93 19.09 8.32 -13.66
CA LEU A 93 18.07 7.40 -14.19
C LEU A 93 16.66 7.76 -13.69
N PRO A 94 16.36 7.85 -12.39
CA PRO A 94 15.01 8.17 -11.93
C PRO A 94 14.54 9.57 -12.35
N LEU A 95 15.42 10.58 -12.35
CA LEU A 95 15.03 11.95 -12.71
C LEU A 95 14.96 12.19 -14.22
N SER A 96 15.32 11.20 -15.04
CA SER A 96 15.22 11.30 -16.50
C SER A 96 13.78 11.40 -17.01
N MET A 97 12.81 10.88 -16.24
CA MET A 97 11.40 10.91 -16.60
C MET A 97 10.52 10.84 -15.36
N PHE A 98 9.53 11.73 -15.25
CA PHE A 98 8.54 11.73 -14.16
C PHE A 98 7.26 12.43 -14.60
N LEU A 99 6.17 12.22 -13.87
CA LEU A 99 4.87 12.77 -14.22
C LEU A 99 4.68 14.21 -13.70
N GLU A 100 4.23 15.10 -14.59
CA GLU A 100 3.76 16.45 -14.21
C GLU A 100 2.34 16.43 -13.63
N TYR A 101 1.56 15.42 -14.04
CA TYR A 101 0.17 15.15 -13.64
C TYR A 101 0.01 13.67 -13.30
N ALA A 102 -0.69 13.36 -12.21
CA ALA A 102 -0.92 11.97 -11.80
C ALA A 102 -1.63 11.17 -12.91
N ASP A 103 -1.23 9.90 -13.08
CA ASP A 103 -1.87 8.95 -13.99
C ASP A 103 -1.49 7.50 -13.64
N LEU A 104 -2.30 6.54 -14.06
CA LEU A 104 -2.05 5.09 -13.94
C LEU A 104 -1.70 4.67 -12.50
N GLY A 105 -2.20 5.41 -11.51
CA GLY A 105 -1.91 5.18 -10.09
C GLY A 105 -0.60 5.80 -9.59
N PHE A 106 0.18 6.47 -10.44
CA PHE A 106 1.39 7.20 -10.08
C PHE A 106 1.09 8.69 -9.84
N PRO A 107 1.59 9.29 -8.74
CA PRO A 107 1.43 10.71 -8.46
C PRO A 107 2.34 11.56 -9.36
N ALA A 108 2.00 12.85 -9.48
CA ALA A 108 2.91 13.83 -10.06
C ALA A 108 4.11 14.06 -9.13
N TYR A 109 5.32 14.18 -9.70
CA TYR A 109 6.51 14.51 -8.94
C TYR A 109 6.71 16.03 -8.85
N LYS A 110 6.78 16.55 -7.62
CA LYS A 110 7.06 17.96 -7.31
C LYS A 110 8.32 18.15 -6.47
N GLY A 111 9.11 17.09 -6.31
CA GLY A 111 10.36 17.12 -5.56
C GLY A 111 11.52 17.75 -6.33
N SER A 112 12.73 17.61 -5.79
CA SER A 112 13.93 18.15 -6.42
C SER A 112 14.29 17.36 -7.68
N THR A 113 14.54 18.07 -8.77
CA THR A 113 14.95 17.48 -10.05
C THR A 113 16.47 17.41 -10.23
N THR A 114 17.23 17.71 -9.19
CA THR A 114 18.71 17.72 -9.22
C THR A 114 19.34 16.93 -8.09
N LYS A 115 18.60 16.62 -7.02
CA LYS A 115 19.12 15.88 -5.86
C LYS A 115 18.94 14.36 -6.03
N ARG A 116 19.74 13.61 -5.28
CA ARG A 116 19.58 12.17 -5.11
C ARG A 116 18.19 11.87 -4.52
N CYS A 117 17.56 10.83 -5.04
CA CYS A 117 16.21 10.39 -4.70
C CYS A 117 16.26 9.06 -3.95
N SER A 118 15.36 8.90 -2.98
CA SER A 118 15.26 7.66 -2.22
C SER A 118 14.58 6.54 -3.01
N ASN A 119 14.86 5.28 -2.67
CA ASN A 119 14.17 4.12 -3.26
C ASN A 119 12.63 4.26 -3.22
N ASP A 120 12.09 4.77 -2.11
CA ASP A 120 10.64 4.94 -1.96
C ASP A 120 10.09 6.01 -2.92
N THR A 121 10.82 7.12 -3.10
CA THR A 121 10.46 8.17 -4.06
C THR A 121 10.53 7.64 -5.49
N ILE A 122 11.57 6.85 -5.79
CA ILE A 122 11.76 6.27 -7.12
C ILE A 122 10.61 5.32 -7.46
N ILE A 123 10.36 4.33 -6.60
CA ILE A 123 9.31 3.32 -6.77
C ILE A 123 7.92 3.95 -6.87
N SER A 124 7.68 5.05 -6.15
CA SER A 124 6.37 5.69 -6.14
C SER A 124 6.13 6.62 -7.32
N SER A 125 7.14 7.28 -7.89
CA SER A 125 6.89 8.47 -8.73
C SER A 125 7.92 8.82 -9.80
N LEU A 126 9.06 8.12 -9.91
CA LEU A 126 10.15 8.51 -10.81
C LEU A 126 10.56 7.41 -11.79
N GLY A 127 11.28 7.80 -12.83
CA GLY A 127 11.77 6.92 -13.89
C GLY A 127 10.67 6.43 -14.82
N LEU A 128 9.58 7.19 -14.94
CA LEU A 128 8.44 6.82 -15.77
C LEU A 128 7.76 8.04 -16.39
N GLY A 129 7.14 7.83 -17.56
CA GLY A 129 6.34 8.81 -18.27
C GLY A 129 5.10 8.18 -18.87
N VAL A 130 4.05 9.00 -19.07
CA VAL A 130 2.81 8.54 -19.68
C VAL A 130 2.46 9.42 -20.87
N VAL A 131 2.24 8.78 -22.03
CA VAL A 131 1.68 9.44 -23.22
C VAL A 131 0.19 9.15 -23.27
N ARG A 132 -0.60 10.22 -23.42
CA ARG A 132 -2.04 10.19 -23.61
C ARG A 132 -2.35 10.65 -25.02
N PHE A 133 -3.40 10.08 -25.60
CA PHE A 133 -3.89 10.45 -26.93
C PHE A 133 -5.25 11.18 -26.87
N THR A 134 -5.56 11.81 -25.73
CA THR A 134 -6.77 12.62 -25.50
C THR A 134 -6.41 13.99 -24.91
N ASN A 135 -7.25 15.00 -25.20
CA ASN A 135 -6.88 16.42 -25.12
C ASN A 135 -6.82 17.07 -23.72
N ALA A 136 -7.22 16.39 -22.64
CA ALA A 136 -7.19 16.98 -21.31
C ALA A 136 -6.51 16.05 -20.30
N PRO A 137 -5.51 16.53 -19.53
CA PRO A 137 -5.13 15.87 -18.30
C PRO A 137 -6.36 15.70 -17.41
N PRO A 138 -6.51 14.58 -16.67
CA PRO A 138 -7.46 14.56 -15.58
C PRO A 138 -7.11 15.73 -14.65
N PRO A 139 -8.11 16.42 -14.08
CA PRO A 139 -7.85 17.47 -13.10
C PRO A 139 -6.87 16.93 -12.07
N PRO A 140 -5.89 17.73 -11.61
CA PRO A 140 -4.99 17.30 -10.56
C PRO A 140 -5.86 16.70 -9.46
N SER A 141 -5.67 15.41 -9.18
CA SER A 141 -6.23 14.83 -7.98
C SER A 141 -5.56 15.60 -6.86
N ASP A 142 -6.29 16.55 -6.29
CA ASP A 142 -5.95 17.18 -5.04
C ASP A 142 -5.75 16.03 -4.04
N GLN A 143 -4.51 15.59 -3.86
CA GLN A 143 -4.09 14.99 -2.60
C GLN A 143 -3.96 16.11 -1.56
N SER A 144 -5.01 16.92 -1.46
CA SER A 144 -5.21 17.91 -0.42
C SER A 144 -5.73 17.15 0.79
N GLY A 145 -4.79 16.80 1.67
CA GLY A 145 -5.04 16.16 2.95
C GLY A 145 -4.77 14.66 2.93
N SER A 146 -3.51 14.26 3.12
CA SER A 146 -3.09 12.89 3.45
C SER A 146 -3.63 12.46 4.81
N GLY A 147 -4.93 12.27 4.88
CA GLY A 147 -5.63 11.73 6.04
C GLY A 147 -5.72 10.21 5.98
N TYR A 148 -5.90 9.61 7.15
CA TYR A 148 -6.19 8.18 7.28
C TYR A 148 -7.64 8.00 7.70
N GLU A 149 -8.32 7.02 7.10
CA GLU A 149 -9.60 6.54 7.60
C GLU A 149 -9.39 5.24 8.37
N TYR A 150 -9.68 5.27 9.66
CA TYR A 150 -9.59 4.15 10.59
C TYR A 150 -10.96 3.76 11.13
N ARG A 151 -11.06 2.59 11.76
CA ARG A 151 -12.32 2.08 12.31
C ARG A 151 -12.29 2.26 13.82
N VAL A 152 -13.46 2.46 14.41
CA VAL A 152 -13.61 2.51 15.87
C VAL A 152 -13.02 1.26 16.52
N ASN A 153 -12.33 1.44 17.64
CA ASN A 153 -11.76 0.36 18.44
C ASN A 153 -10.95 -0.64 17.60
N THR A 154 -9.93 -0.18 16.88
CA THR A 154 -8.98 -1.00 16.12
C THR A 154 -7.54 -0.55 16.39
N ASP A 155 -6.60 -1.49 16.31
CA ASP A 155 -5.17 -1.20 16.28
C ASP A 155 -4.84 -0.69 14.89
N VAL A 156 -4.10 0.41 14.83
CA VAL A 156 -3.72 1.06 13.58
C VAL A 156 -2.25 1.44 13.61
N ILE A 157 -1.69 1.68 12.42
CA ILE A 157 -0.35 2.22 12.27
C ILE A 157 -0.48 3.53 11.50
N THR A 158 -0.02 4.62 12.13
CA THR A 158 0.07 5.93 11.49
C THR A 158 1.53 6.22 11.13
N PRO A 159 1.89 6.23 9.84
CA PRO A 159 3.22 6.56 9.36
C PRO A 159 3.35 8.02 8.87
N VAL A 160 4.58 8.50 8.86
CA VAL A 160 5.05 9.72 8.18
C VAL A 160 6.34 9.40 7.45
N SER A 161 6.64 10.06 6.33
CA SER A 161 7.97 9.95 5.73
C SER A 161 8.90 10.98 6.35
N LEU A 162 10.08 10.56 6.80
CA LEU A 162 11.16 11.44 7.25
C LEU A 162 12.27 11.43 6.19
N SER A 163 12.60 12.60 5.66
CA SER A 163 13.64 12.81 4.65
C SER A 163 14.85 13.52 5.25
N ALA A 164 16.05 13.15 4.80
CA ALA A 164 17.31 13.67 5.31
C ALA A 164 18.08 14.38 4.19
N SER A 165 18.09 15.72 4.19
CA SER A 165 18.92 16.50 3.26
C SER A 165 20.42 16.36 3.53
N ASN A 166 20.79 16.16 4.78
CA ASN A 166 22.15 15.86 5.25
C ASN A 166 22.11 14.50 5.98
N GLU A 167 23.26 13.82 6.06
CA GLU A 167 23.37 12.56 6.78
C GLU A 167 22.88 12.68 8.24
N ILE A 168 21.99 11.77 8.65
CA ILE A 168 21.57 11.56 10.04
C ILE A 168 22.22 10.26 10.51
N ASN A 169 23.24 10.36 11.35
CA ASN A 169 24.06 9.22 11.77
C ASN A 169 24.04 9.01 13.31
N PRO A 170 24.63 7.91 13.81
CA PRO A 170 24.64 7.60 15.24
C PRO A 170 25.28 8.66 16.17
N LYS A 171 26.12 9.59 15.68
CA LYS A 171 26.63 10.70 16.51
C LYS A 171 25.55 11.73 16.86
N GLY A 172 24.46 11.76 16.08
CA GLY A 172 23.34 12.64 16.33
C GLY A 172 22.10 12.14 15.59
N THR A 173 21.43 11.15 16.16
CA THR A 173 20.24 10.52 15.58
C THR A 173 19.04 11.49 15.56
N ALA A 174 18.07 11.24 14.68
CA ALA A 174 16.79 11.91 14.73
C ALA A 174 15.83 11.23 15.73
N SER A 175 14.83 11.99 16.19
CA SER A 175 13.65 11.47 16.85
C SER A 175 12.41 12.06 16.20
N VAL A 176 11.35 11.26 16.09
CA VAL A 176 10.03 11.72 15.63
C VAL A 176 9.02 11.51 16.74
N THR A 177 8.25 12.55 17.03
CA THR A 177 7.24 12.56 18.09
C THR A 177 5.85 12.73 17.47
N PHE A 178 4.97 11.76 17.70
CA PHE A 178 3.56 11.79 17.35
C PHE A 178 2.73 12.13 18.59
N LYS A 179 1.93 13.19 18.52
CA LYS A 179 0.91 13.50 19.51
C LYS A 179 -0.44 13.07 18.96
N ILE A 180 -1.06 12.10 19.62
CA ILE A 180 -2.33 11.50 19.23
C ILE A 180 -3.24 11.54 20.45
N ASN A 181 -4.34 12.29 20.37
CA ASN A 181 -5.20 12.59 21.52
C ASN A 181 -4.37 13.18 22.68
N ARG A 182 -4.41 12.55 23.86
CA ARG A 182 -3.64 12.94 25.05
C ARG A 182 -2.32 12.16 25.18
N SER A 183 -2.02 11.28 24.23
CA SER A 183 -0.85 10.41 24.27
C SER A 183 0.27 10.97 23.38
N THR A 184 1.51 10.80 23.84
CA THR A 184 2.71 11.13 23.08
C THR A 184 3.50 9.87 22.81
N TYR A 185 3.79 9.61 21.53
CA TYR A 185 4.58 8.48 21.07
C TYR A 185 5.87 9.01 20.46
N ARG A 186 7.02 8.42 20.81
CA ARG A 186 8.32 8.87 20.33
C ARG A 186 9.10 7.71 19.72
N VAL A 187 9.55 7.91 18.48
CA VAL A 187 10.46 6.99 17.78
C VAL A 187 11.86 7.62 17.82
N ASN A 188 12.83 6.90 18.36
CA ASN A 188 14.20 7.38 18.60
C ASN A 188 15.21 6.62 17.73
N ASN A 189 16.48 7.05 17.80
CA ASN A 189 17.63 6.38 17.18
C ASN A 189 17.48 6.23 15.66
N ILE A 190 16.80 7.20 15.03
CA ILE A 190 16.60 7.20 13.59
C ILE A 190 17.89 7.69 12.93
N VAL A 191 18.42 6.87 12.03
CA VAL A 191 19.53 7.20 11.13
C VAL A 191 19.03 7.13 9.69
N ILE A 192 19.50 8.03 8.84
CA ILE A 192 19.13 8.10 7.42
C ILE A 192 20.35 8.66 6.66
N PRO A 193 20.82 8.00 5.60
CA PRO A 193 21.90 8.54 4.79
C PRO A 193 21.50 9.86 4.11
N GLU A 194 22.48 10.64 3.71
CA GLU A 194 22.23 11.88 2.97
C GLU A 194 21.42 11.63 1.69
N GLY A 195 20.35 12.41 1.49
CA GLY A 195 19.47 12.37 0.33
C GLY A 195 18.43 11.25 0.37
N GLU A 196 18.31 10.54 1.50
CA GLU A 196 17.39 9.42 1.64
C GLU A 196 16.18 9.75 2.52
N SER A 197 15.21 8.85 2.48
CA SER A 197 14.03 8.89 3.34
C SER A 197 13.77 7.52 3.94
N GLN A 198 12.97 7.50 4.99
CA GLN A 198 12.30 6.29 5.46
C GLN A 198 10.95 6.62 6.07
N LEU A 199 10.07 5.63 6.12
CA LEU A 199 8.86 5.70 6.91
C LEU A 199 9.20 5.64 8.40
N VAL A 200 8.53 6.48 9.18
CA VAL A 200 8.56 6.47 10.64
C VAL A 200 7.11 6.37 11.10
N TRP A 201 6.80 5.49 12.04
CA TRP A 201 5.41 5.19 12.37
C TRP A 201 5.22 4.89 13.85
N VAL A 202 3.97 4.96 14.27
CA VAL A 202 3.52 4.54 15.61
C VAL A 202 2.33 3.61 15.47
N LYS A 203 2.29 2.58 16.32
CA LYS A 203 1.16 1.67 16.48
C LYS A 203 0.36 2.11 17.70
N TRP A 204 -0.94 2.29 17.53
CA TRP A 204 -1.85 2.79 18.58
C TRP A 204 -3.27 2.27 18.38
N ARG A 205 -4.13 2.44 19.38
CA ARG A 205 -5.53 2.01 19.37
C ARG A 205 -6.47 3.19 19.14
N THR A 206 -7.37 3.09 18.17
CA THR A 206 -8.37 4.13 17.89
C THR A 206 -9.44 4.21 19.00
N PRO A 207 -10.08 5.38 19.18
CA PRO A 207 -11.22 5.53 20.07
C PRO A 207 -12.40 4.60 19.70
N SER A 208 -13.30 4.36 20.66
CA SER A 208 -14.50 3.56 20.47
C SER A 208 -15.65 4.30 19.77
N THR A 209 -15.57 5.62 19.63
CA THR A 209 -16.61 6.44 19.00
C THR A 209 -16.10 7.13 17.73
N PRO A 210 -16.94 7.24 16.69
CA PRO A 210 -16.59 7.97 15.47
C PRO A 210 -16.24 9.42 15.78
N GLN A 211 -15.13 9.89 15.21
CA GLN A 211 -14.64 11.25 15.36
C GLN A 211 -13.52 11.51 14.35
N THR A 212 -13.21 12.78 14.11
CA THR A 212 -11.99 13.17 13.40
C THR A 212 -11.00 13.72 14.41
N LEU A 213 -9.76 13.24 14.36
CA LEU A 213 -8.68 13.73 15.22
C LEU A 213 -7.47 14.14 14.39
N THR A 214 -6.74 15.13 14.90
CA THR A 214 -5.50 15.61 14.30
C THR A 214 -4.32 14.93 15.01
N VAL A 215 -3.47 14.26 14.25
CA VAL A 215 -2.18 13.75 14.74
C VAL A 215 -1.09 14.77 14.40
N THR A 216 -0.50 15.39 15.42
CA THR A 216 0.63 16.31 15.24
C THR A 216 1.93 15.54 15.27
N VAL A 217 2.80 15.80 14.29
CA VAL A 217 4.09 15.11 14.14
C VAL A 217 5.21 16.14 14.12
N ASN A 218 6.25 15.89 14.91
CA ASN A 218 7.44 16.74 14.98
C ASN A 218 8.70 15.89 14.88
N THR A 219 9.77 16.45 14.33
CA THR A 219 11.08 15.80 14.26
C THR A 219 12.19 16.69 14.80
N THR A 220 13.25 16.09 15.35
CA THR A 220 14.45 16.82 15.78
C THR A 220 15.44 17.07 14.64
N LYS A 221 15.40 16.28 13.56
CA LYS A 221 16.29 16.38 12.40
C LYS A 221 15.60 15.86 11.15
N GLY A 222 15.96 16.41 9.99
CA GLY A 222 15.33 16.06 8.73
C GLY A 222 14.00 16.79 8.52
N SER A 223 13.28 16.41 7.48
CA SER A 223 12.03 17.04 7.07
C SER A 223 10.94 15.99 6.94
N LEU A 224 9.81 16.22 7.59
CA LEU A 224 8.65 15.34 7.51
C LEU A 224 7.84 15.65 6.26
N SER A 225 7.22 14.62 5.68
CA SER A 225 6.25 14.81 4.58
C SER A 225 5.02 15.60 5.03
N GLN A 226 4.70 15.56 6.32
CA GLN A 226 3.60 16.29 6.94
C GLN A 226 3.79 16.37 8.46
N ASN A 227 3.41 17.50 9.04
CA ASN A 227 3.45 17.73 10.49
C ASN A 227 2.07 17.60 11.15
N SER A 228 1.02 17.41 10.33
CA SER A 228 -0.37 17.30 10.76
C SER A 228 -1.08 16.29 9.87
N ILE A 229 -1.62 15.23 10.47
CA ILE A 229 -2.33 14.15 9.79
C ILE A 229 -3.77 14.13 10.29
N GLN A 230 -4.75 14.23 9.40
CA GLN A 230 -6.16 14.08 9.75
C GLN A 230 -6.53 12.59 9.81
N ALA A 231 -6.91 12.09 10.97
CA ALA A 231 -7.38 10.72 11.15
C ALA A 231 -8.89 10.71 11.38
N LYS A 232 -9.64 10.21 10.39
CA LYS A 232 -11.09 10.03 10.46
C LYS A 232 -11.39 8.64 11.00
N ILE A 233 -12.01 8.58 12.18
CA ILE A 233 -12.44 7.33 12.82
C ILE A 233 -13.91 7.11 12.46
N VAL A 234 -14.19 6.02 11.75
CA VAL A 234 -15.54 5.66 11.27
C VAL A 234 -16.06 4.40 11.94
N ASP A 235 -17.39 4.33 12.08
CA ASP A 235 -18.09 3.11 12.45
C ASP A 235 -18.82 2.58 11.21
N LEU A 236 -18.71 1.27 10.98
CA LEU A 236 -19.35 0.56 9.88
C LEU A 236 -20.68 -0.10 10.30
N SER A 237 -21.10 0.08 11.56
CA SER A 237 -22.39 -0.41 12.06
C SER A 237 -23.59 0.38 11.49
N GLY A 238 -24.81 -0.09 11.74
CA GLY A 238 -26.04 0.62 11.38
C GLY A 238 -26.47 0.48 9.91
N LYS A 239 -25.85 -0.45 9.17
CA LYS A 239 -26.14 -0.73 7.75
C LYS A 239 -26.65 -2.15 7.53
N ASP A 240 -27.09 -2.80 8.61
CA ASP A 240 -27.65 -4.14 8.57
C ASP A 240 -28.86 -4.19 7.63
N PRO A 241 -28.96 -5.24 6.79
CA PRO A 241 -30.12 -5.46 5.94
C PRO A 241 -31.44 -5.49 6.73
N PRO A 242 -32.54 -5.01 6.15
CA PRO A 242 -33.87 -5.27 6.69
C PRO A 242 -34.17 -6.78 6.67
N ASP A 243 -35.09 -7.20 7.53
CA ASP A 243 -35.58 -8.59 7.52
C ASP A 243 -36.39 -8.85 6.24
N PRO A 244 -36.03 -9.86 5.42
CA PRO A 244 -36.84 -10.23 4.28
C PRO A 244 -38.17 -10.85 4.73
N LYS A 245 -39.27 -10.39 4.15
CA LYS A 245 -40.62 -10.90 4.44
C LYS A 245 -41.07 -11.89 3.39
N ALA A 246 -41.98 -12.79 3.76
CA ALA A 246 -42.63 -13.70 2.82
C ALA A 246 -43.39 -12.95 1.70
N THR A 247 -43.90 -11.76 2.00
CA THR A 247 -44.62 -10.88 1.06
C THR A 247 -43.70 -10.06 0.15
N ASP A 248 -42.38 -10.08 0.36
CA ASP A 248 -41.46 -9.31 -0.49
C ASP A 248 -41.47 -9.86 -1.91
N THR A 249 -41.37 -8.97 -2.89
CA THR A 249 -41.29 -9.33 -4.31
C THR A 249 -39.97 -8.86 -4.91
N ARG A 250 -39.57 -9.50 -6.01
CA ARG A 250 -38.33 -9.18 -6.74
C ARG A 250 -38.28 -7.73 -7.23
N GLY A 251 -39.42 -7.10 -7.51
CA GLY A 251 -39.49 -5.76 -8.09
C GLY A 251 -38.61 -5.61 -9.34
N SER A 252 -37.85 -4.52 -9.41
CA SER A 252 -36.91 -4.21 -10.50
C SER A 252 -35.51 -4.84 -10.33
N TRP A 253 -35.37 -5.83 -9.44
CA TRP A 253 -34.07 -6.45 -9.20
C TRP A 253 -33.59 -7.25 -10.42
N SER A 254 -32.30 -7.10 -10.71
CA SER A 254 -31.56 -7.87 -11.69
C SER A 254 -30.21 -8.27 -11.09
N ALA A 255 -29.71 -9.42 -11.53
CA ALA A 255 -28.40 -9.90 -11.12
C ALA A 255 -27.30 -8.92 -11.57
N VAL A 256 -26.31 -8.71 -10.70
CA VAL A 256 -25.13 -7.89 -10.99
C VAL A 256 -23.88 -8.68 -10.62
N SER A 257 -22.78 -8.42 -11.33
CA SER A 257 -21.47 -8.93 -10.95
C SER A 257 -21.03 -8.36 -9.61
N ILE A 258 -20.21 -9.12 -8.88
CA ILE A 258 -19.58 -8.63 -7.65
C ILE A 258 -18.76 -7.36 -7.98
N PRO A 259 -18.94 -6.25 -7.24
CA PRO A 259 -18.17 -5.04 -7.48
C PRO A 259 -16.67 -5.28 -7.32
N SER A 260 -15.89 -4.74 -8.26
CA SER A 260 -14.44 -4.62 -8.09
C SER A 260 -14.15 -3.55 -7.05
N ARG A 261 -13.57 -3.93 -5.92
CA ARG A 261 -13.09 -3.00 -4.88
C ARG A 261 -11.58 -2.92 -4.98
N ALA A 262 -11.04 -1.71 -4.85
CA ALA A 262 -9.60 -1.54 -4.72
C ALA A 262 -9.12 -2.27 -3.46
N VAL A 263 -8.17 -3.18 -3.65
CA VAL A 263 -7.55 -3.99 -2.59
C VAL A 263 -6.06 -3.80 -2.62
N LYS A 264 -5.43 -3.80 -1.44
CA LYS A 264 -3.98 -3.87 -1.31
C LYS A 264 -3.64 -5.14 -0.56
N THR A 265 -3.17 -6.16 -1.26
CA THR A 265 -2.90 -7.47 -0.64
C THR A 265 -1.44 -7.63 -0.20
N SER A 266 -0.56 -6.68 -0.52
CA SER A 266 0.82 -6.68 -0.05
C SER A 266 1.38 -5.27 0.15
N ALA A 267 2.39 -5.19 1.01
CA ALA A 267 3.14 -3.98 1.27
C ALA A 267 4.59 -4.32 1.65
N SER A 268 5.49 -3.40 1.35
CA SER A 268 6.90 -3.48 1.73
C SER A 268 7.37 -2.13 2.24
N TRP A 269 8.27 -2.15 3.20
CA TRP A 269 8.90 -0.96 3.78
C TRP A 269 10.31 -1.31 4.27
N SER A 270 11.09 -0.30 4.61
CA SER A 270 12.45 -0.50 5.11
C SER A 270 12.80 0.49 6.21
N VAL A 271 13.81 0.13 7.00
CA VAL A 271 14.43 1.03 7.98
C VAL A 271 15.94 1.02 7.79
N TRP A 272 16.54 2.19 7.92
CA TRP A 272 18.00 2.34 7.86
C TRP A 272 18.65 1.98 9.19
N TRP A 273 19.83 1.39 9.10
CA TRP A 273 20.78 1.27 10.19
C TRP A 273 22.18 1.65 9.70
N ALA A 274 23.07 1.96 10.64
CA ALA A 274 24.42 2.41 10.36
C ALA A 274 25.42 1.68 11.26
N LYS A 275 26.61 1.39 10.73
CA LYS A 275 27.77 0.89 11.49
C LYS A 275 28.98 1.77 11.25
N TRP A 276 29.81 1.93 12.27
CA TRP A 276 31.07 2.65 12.13
C TRP A 276 32.06 1.83 11.31
N HIS A 277 32.71 2.48 10.36
CA HIS A 277 33.83 1.96 9.59
C HIS A 277 35.09 2.71 10.04
N ALA A 278 35.96 2.04 10.78
CA ALA A 278 37.20 2.68 11.27
C ALA A 278 38.18 2.91 10.12
N ASN A 279 38.76 4.10 10.07
CA ASN A 279 39.84 4.46 9.16
C ASN A 279 40.92 5.19 9.95
N TRP A 280 41.85 4.42 10.51
CA TRP A 280 42.94 4.97 11.29
C TRP A 280 43.99 5.59 10.37
N VAL A 281 44.11 6.91 10.45
CA VAL A 281 45.10 7.70 9.71
C VAL A 281 46.13 8.23 10.70
N TRP A 282 47.41 8.10 10.36
CA TRP A 282 48.48 8.72 11.12
C TRP A 282 48.51 10.21 10.83
N ILE A 283 48.31 11.04 11.85
CA ILE A 283 48.43 12.48 11.73
C ILE A 283 49.81 12.88 12.25
N GLU A 284 50.71 13.18 11.30
CA GLU A 284 52.07 13.62 11.58
C GLU A 284 52.10 14.92 12.39
N ASN A 285 53.06 15.05 13.29
CA ASN A 285 53.32 16.23 14.10
C ASN A 285 54.82 16.33 14.37
N TRP A 286 55.56 16.66 13.31
CA TRP A 286 57.00 16.84 13.34
C TRP A 286 57.41 18.00 14.25
N LYS A 287 58.26 17.71 15.24
CA LYS A 287 58.84 18.69 16.14
C LYS A 287 60.35 18.57 16.14
N TRP A 288 61.04 19.70 16.01
CA TRP A 288 62.48 19.76 16.17
C TRP A 288 62.84 19.56 17.65
N VAL A 289 63.73 18.60 17.93
CA VAL A 289 64.23 18.32 19.28
C VAL A 289 65.74 18.50 19.29
N GLY A 290 66.23 19.38 20.16
CA GLY A 290 67.65 19.73 20.30
C GLY A 290 67.97 21.16 19.86
N SER A 291 69.19 21.62 20.16
CA SER A 291 69.68 22.96 19.81
C SER A 291 70.29 22.96 18.38
N LYS A 292 71.45 23.58 18.15
CA LYS A 292 72.07 23.77 16.82
C LYS A 292 72.38 22.45 16.05
N LYS A 293 72.32 21.29 16.72
CA LYS A 293 72.47 19.94 16.14
C LYS A 293 71.29 19.02 16.50
N GLY A 294 70.06 19.54 16.45
CA GLY A 294 68.85 18.76 16.70
C GLY A 294 68.44 17.84 15.55
N HIS A 295 67.34 17.11 15.73
CA HIS A 295 66.69 16.31 14.69
C HIS A 295 65.16 16.46 14.77
N TRP A 296 64.48 16.18 13.67
CA TRP A 296 63.02 16.13 13.63
C TRP A 296 62.52 14.83 14.25
N VAL A 297 61.60 14.94 15.19
CA VAL A 297 60.88 13.81 15.79
C VAL A 297 59.40 13.98 15.51
N ASP A 298 58.80 12.99 14.86
CA ASP A 298 57.35 12.95 14.71
C ASP A 298 56.69 12.59 16.04
N LYS A 299 55.94 13.54 16.60
CA LYS A 299 55.08 13.33 17.79
C LYS A 299 53.62 13.24 17.39
N GLY A 300 53.37 12.63 16.23
CA GLY A 300 52.06 12.39 15.66
C GLY A 300 51.19 11.46 16.49
N LYS A 301 49.95 11.27 16.04
CA LYS A 301 49.01 10.34 16.67
C LYS A 301 48.10 9.72 15.63
N TRP A 302 47.69 8.49 15.89
CA TRP A 302 46.60 7.85 15.15
C TRP A 302 45.28 8.58 15.45
N LYS A 303 44.58 8.97 14.39
CA LYS A 303 43.22 9.53 14.45
C LYS A 303 42.32 8.68 13.58
N ASP A 304 41.19 8.26 14.13
CA ASP A 304 40.16 7.59 13.35
C ASP A 304 39.37 8.64 12.54
N GLU A 305 39.61 8.67 11.23
CA GLU A 305 38.87 9.46 10.24
C GLU A 305 37.83 8.60 9.51
N GLY A 306 37.29 7.60 10.21
CA GLY A 306 36.25 6.72 9.73
C GLY A 306 34.93 7.41 9.36
N TRP A 307 34.02 6.62 8.80
CA TRP A 307 32.68 7.05 8.38
C TRP A 307 31.63 6.02 8.78
N TYR A 308 30.36 6.34 8.59
CA TYR A 308 29.27 5.39 8.81
C TYR A 308 28.88 4.69 7.50
N ASP A 309 28.94 3.35 7.50
CA ASP A 309 28.33 2.54 6.46
C ASP A 309 26.84 2.37 6.77
N PHE A 310 25.97 2.75 5.84
CA PHE A 310 24.52 2.60 5.96
C PHE A 310 24.02 1.37 5.22
N ALA A 311 23.03 0.70 5.81
CA ALA A 311 22.33 -0.42 5.20
C ALA A 311 20.85 -0.43 5.60
N ARG A 312 20.02 -1.12 4.82
CA ARG A 312 18.56 -1.22 5.05
C ARG A 312 18.16 -2.60 5.55
N ASN A 313 17.26 -2.61 6.53
CA ASN A 313 16.45 -3.78 6.86
C ASN A 313 15.12 -3.66 6.12
N ASN A 314 14.83 -4.61 5.24
CA ASN A 314 13.61 -4.62 4.44
C ASN A 314 12.58 -5.57 5.05
N TYR A 315 11.34 -5.10 5.09
CA TYR A 315 10.20 -5.83 5.59
C TYR A 315 9.13 -5.91 4.54
N SER A 316 8.35 -6.98 4.58
CA SER A 316 7.17 -7.15 3.75
C SER A 316 6.04 -7.78 4.55
N ALA A 317 4.82 -7.53 4.10
CA ALA A 317 3.62 -8.19 4.58
C ALA A 317 2.69 -8.49 3.39
N SER A 318 1.99 -9.61 3.46
CA SER A 318 0.95 -9.99 2.52
C SER A 318 -0.28 -10.53 3.25
N LEU A 319 -1.45 -10.30 2.66
CA LEU A 319 -2.75 -10.74 3.13
C LEU A 319 -3.38 -11.67 2.10
N SER A 320 -3.76 -12.86 2.54
CA SER A 320 -4.63 -13.78 1.82
C SER A 320 -5.97 -13.88 2.54
N ALA A 321 -7.07 -13.99 1.79
CA ALA A 321 -8.41 -14.13 2.34
C ALA A 321 -9.16 -15.27 1.65
N ASN A 322 -10.02 -15.95 2.41
CA ASN A 322 -10.90 -16.99 1.92
C ASN A 322 -12.25 -16.90 2.64
N MET A 323 -13.31 -17.44 2.07
CA MET A 323 -14.64 -17.46 2.65
C MET A 323 -15.36 -18.76 2.34
N SER A 324 -16.06 -19.28 3.35
CA SER A 324 -17.08 -20.31 3.21
C SER A 324 -18.45 -19.72 3.47
N LEU A 325 -19.40 -19.99 2.59
CA LEU A 325 -20.82 -19.69 2.73
C LEU A 325 -21.58 -21.02 2.68
N LEU A 326 -22.39 -21.29 3.69
CA LEU A 326 -23.18 -22.52 3.82
C LEU A 326 -24.61 -22.19 4.22
N PRO A 327 -25.58 -23.07 3.91
CA PRO A 327 -26.89 -23.01 4.57
C PRO A 327 -26.74 -22.99 6.10
N ASP A 328 -27.61 -22.26 6.79
CA ASP A 328 -27.65 -22.31 8.26
C ASP A 328 -28.05 -23.71 8.74
N ASP A 329 -27.61 -24.11 9.92
CA ASP A 329 -27.88 -25.45 10.48
C ASP A 329 -29.38 -25.73 10.73
N LYS A 330 -30.23 -24.70 10.66
CA LYS A 330 -31.68 -24.82 10.81
C LYS A 330 -32.43 -24.95 9.48
N VAL A 331 -31.73 -25.00 8.35
CA VAL A 331 -32.37 -25.19 7.04
C VAL A 331 -32.72 -26.68 6.86
N PRO A 332 -34.00 -27.07 6.90
CA PRO A 332 -34.41 -28.47 6.97
C PRO A 332 -34.14 -29.23 5.67
N THR A 333 -34.17 -28.54 4.54
CA THR A 333 -34.02 -29.10 3.19
C THR A 333 -32.65 -28.85 2.58
N ALA A 334 -31.67 -28.40 3.39
CA ALA A 334 -30.31 -28.20 2.91
C ALA A 334 -29.64 -29.54 2.57
N SER A 335 -28.99 -29.58 1.41
CA SER A 335 -28.14 -30.71 1.00
C SER A 335 -26.81 -30.17 0.50
N GLY A 336 -25.75 -30.37 1.30
CA GLY A 336 -24.45 -29.76 1.05
C GLY A 336 -24.52 -28.22 1.01
N ASN A 337 -24.18 -27.61 -0.12
CA ASN A 337 -24.28 -26.18 -0.34
C ASN A 337 -25.58 -25.73 -1.03
N ARG A 338 -26.55 -26.63 -1.23
CA ARG A 338 -27.84 -26.34 -1.85
C ARG A 338 -28.91 -26.09 -0.79
N MET A 339 -29.75 -25.08 -1.01
CA MET A 339 -30.90 -24.74 -0.17
C MET A 339 -32.00 -24.06 -0.99
N LYS A 340 -33.20 -23.93 -0.41
CA LYS A 340 -34.28 -23.11 -0.96
C LYS A 340 -34.11 -21.63 -0.55
N SER A 341 -34.65 -20.70 -1.34
CA SER A 341 -34.75 -19.29 -0.96
C SER A 341 -35.71 -19.11 0.24
N GLY A 342 -35.58 -18.01 1.00
CA GLY A 342 -36.35 -17.78 2.23
C GLY A 342 -35.68 -18.31 3.50
N TYR A 343 -34.65 -19.14 3.37
CA TYR A 343 -33.88 -19.68 4.49
C TYR A 343 -32.60 -18.89 4.77
N GLY A 344 -31.98 -19.18 5.93
CA GLY A 344 -30.76 -18.51 6.39
C GLY A 344 -29.48 -19.13 5.83
N VAL A 345 -28.47 -18.29 5.59
CA VAL A 345 -27.08 -18.69 5.34
C VAL A 345 -26.17 -18.28 6.49
N LYS A 346 -25.10 -19.03 6.71
CA LYS A 346 -24.01 -18.69 7.64
C LYS A 346 -22.68 -18.57 6.89
N ILE A 347 -21.76 -17.80 7.46
CA ILE A 347 -20.45 -17.58 6.86
C ILE A 347 -19.31 -17.85 7.82
N THR A 348 -18.16 -18.21 7.26
CA THR A 348 -16.86 -18.10 7.90
C THR A 348 -15.88 -17.48 6.91
N ALA A 349 -15.49 -16.24 7.13
CA ALA A 349 -14.45 -15.56 6.36
C ALA A 349 -13.13 -15.62 7.13
N SER A 350 -12.04 -15.98 6.47
CA SER A 350 -10.71 -16.13 7.07
C SER A 350 -9.72 -15.21 6.39
N ALA A 351 -8.77 -14.70 7.17
CA ALA A 351 -7.67 -13.86 6.69
C ALA A 351 -6.35 -14.34 7.28
N SER A 352 -5.35 -14.52 6.41
CA SER A 352 -4.01 -14.97 6.76
C SER A 352 -2.98 -13.90 6.40
N VAL A 353 -2.25 -13.42 7.40
CA VAL A 353 -1.17 -12.43 7.26
C VAL A 353 0.18 -13.13 7.34
N SER A 354 0.98 -13.01 6.28
CA SER A 354 2.38 -13.41 6.25
C SER A 354 3.26 -12.17 6.27
N THR A 355 4.31 -12.15 7.11
CA THR A 355 5.19 -10.98 7.21
C THR A 355 6.56 -11.34 7.77
N SER A 356 7.59 -10.66 7.29
CA SER A 356 8.96 -10.69 7.84
C SER A 356 9.19 -9.66 8.96
N ALA A 357 8.20 -8.81 9.24
CA ALA A 357 8.35 -7.69 10.15
C ALA A 357 8.09 -8.06 11.62
N PRO A 358 8.69 -7.34 12.58
CA PRO A 358 8.35 -7.47 13.99
C PRO A 358 6.92 -6.98 14.28
N VAL A 359 6.34 -7.45 15.39
CA VAL A 359 4.93 -7.21 15.80
C VAL A 359 4.57 -5.72 15.95
N SER A 360 5.55 -4.86 16.20
CA SER A 360 5.39 -3.41 16.24
C SER A 360 5.10 -2.77 14.88
N ASN A 361 5.34 -3.49 13.78
CA ASN A 361 5.28 -2.96 12.42
C ASN A 361 4.05 -3.42 11.64
N TYR A 362 3.15 -4.18 12.27
CA TYR A 362 1.92 -4.58 11.60
C TYR A 362 0.76 -4.75 12.59
N THR A 363 -0.46 -4.72 12.07
CA THR A 363 -1.66 -5.23 12.74
C THR A 363 -2.19 -6.43 11.98
N THR A 364 -3.15 -7.13 12.58
CA THR A 364 -3.81 -8.28 11.92
C THR A 364 -5.18 -7.86 11.43
N ALA A 365 -5.91 -8.74 10.72
CA ALA A 365 -7.22 -8.38 10.23
C ALA A 365 -8.18 -8.20 11.42
N GLN A 366 -8.89 -7.07 11.44
CA GLN A 366 -9.74 -6.69 12.58
C GLN A 366 -11.20 -6.46 12.18
N THR A 367 -11.44 -6.15 10.91
CA THR A 367 -12.76 -5.76 10.42
C THR A 367 -13.08 -6.51 9.14
N ALA A 368 -14.31 -6.99 9.03
CA ALA A 368 -14.85 -7.55 7.81
C ALA A 368 -16.32 -7.16 7.65
N VAL A 369 -16.74 -6.88 6.42
CA VAL A 369 -18.13 -6.56 6.06
C VAL A 369 -18.59 -7.43 4.91
N SER A 370 -19.79 -7.98 5.00
CA SER A 370 -20.40 -8.79 3.94
C SER A 370 -21.52 -8.05 3.24
N TYR A 371 -21.51 -8.09 1.92
CA TYR A 371 -22.48 -7.49 1.03
C TYR A 371 -23.24 -8.58 0.27
N PHE A 372 -24.49 -8.28 -0.07
CA PHE A 372 -25.44 -9.29 -0.55
C PHE A 372 -26.02 -8.94 -1.93
N PRO A 373 -26.33 -9.96 -2.77
CA PRO A 373 -26.75 -9.78 -4.15
C PRO A 373 -28.14 -9.16 -4.28
N GLU A 374 -29.06 -9.41 -3.34
CA GLU A 374 -30.41 -8.81 -3.32
C GLU A 374 -30.38 -7.28 -3.21
N PHE A 375 -29.29 -6.72 -2.67
CA PHE A 375 -29.06 -5.26 -2.58
C PHE A 375 -28.01 -4.77 -3.58
N LYS A 376 -27.70 -5.57 -4.61
CA LYS A 376 -26.69 -5.28 -5.63
C LYS A 376 -25.32 -4.92 -5.02
N TYR A 377 -25.02 -5.44 -3.83
CA TYR A 377 -23.80 -5.17 -3.05
C TYR A 377 -23.55 -3.69 -2.68
N GLN A 378 -24.59 -2.85 -2.58
CA GLN A 378 -24.47 -1.40 -2.37
C GLN A 378 -25.02 -0.94 -1.01
N THR A 379 -26.35 -1.02 -0.84
CA THR A 379 -27.07 -0.25 0.19
C THR A 379 -26.87 -0.76 1.61
N TYR A 380 -26.80 -2.08 1.77
CA TYR A 380 -26.73 -2.76 3.06
C TYR A 380 -25.55 -3.72 3.12
N TRP A 381 -25.00 -3.87 4.33
CA TRP A 381 -23.97 -4.85 4.64
C TRP A 381 -24.10 -5.31 6.09
N ARG A 382 -23.62 -6.52 6.36
CA ARG A 382 -23.45 -6.99 7.74
C ARG A 382 -22.02 -6.78 8.18
N LEU A 383 -21.84 -6.07 9.29
CA LEU A 383 -20.55 -6.00 9.98
C LEU A 383 -20.30 -7.32 10.71
N LEU A 384 -19.19 -7.97 10.37
CA LEU A 384 -18.88 -9.29 10.93
C LEU A 384 -18.29 -9.18 12.34
N GLU A 385 -18.40 -10.28 13.07
CA GLU A 385 -17.78 -10.48 14.36
C GLU A 385 -16.45 -11.20 14.20
N LEU A 386 -15.39 -10.68 14.82
CA LEU A 386 -14.09 -11.33 14.88
C LEU A 386 -14.15 -12.49 15.88
N SER A 387 -14.28 -13.71 15.36
CA SER A 387 -14.35 -14.95 16.14
C SER A 387 -12.99 -15.50 16.56
N ALA A 388 -11.93 -15.17 15.82
CA ALA A 388 -10.54 -15.49 16.16
C ALA A 388 -9.63 -14.36 15.66
N SER A 389 -8.72 -13.89 16.49
CA SER A 389 -7.78 -12.81 16.17
C SER A 389 -6.38 -13.35 15.84
N GLY A 390 -5.45 -12.45 15.47
CA GLY A 390 -4.07 -12.81 15.16
C GLY A 390 -3.82 -12.99 13.67
N ARG A 391 -2.66 -13.56 13.31
CA ARG A 391 -2.25 -13.70 11.89
C ARG A 391 -3.22 -14.53 11.07
N ASN A 392 -3.98 -15.43 11.69
CA ASN A 392 -5.05 -16.20 11.08
C ASN A 392 -6.38 -15.80 11.72
N ALA A 393 -6.93 -14.68 11.26
CA ALA A 393 -8.19 -14.15 11.76
C ALA A 393 -9.38 -14.87 11.13
N ARG A 394 -10.48 -15.04 11.89
CA ARG A 394 -11.75 -15.58 11.40
C ARG A 394 -12.92 -14.69 11.77
N PHE A 395 -13.83 -14.53 10.84
CA PHE A 395 -15.01 -13.68 10.95
C PHE A 395 -16.29 -14.46 10.66
N GLN A 396 -17.34 -14.16 11.41
CA GLN A 396 -18.67 -14.74 11.23
C GLN A 396 -19.72 -13.64 11.29
N PHE A 397 -20.96 -13.91 10.88
CA PHE A 397 -22.04 -12.97 11.17
C PHE A 397 -22.20 -12.76 12.68
N ARG A 398 -22.47 -11.52 13.08
CA ARG A 398 -23.08 -11.26 14.38
C ARG A 398 -24.45 -11.93 14.45
N ASN A 399 -24.91 -12.23 15.65
CA ASN A 399 -26.25 -12.74 15.89
C ASN A 399 -27.30 -11.87 15.19
N ASN A 400 -28.21 -12.52 14.47
CA ASN A 400 -29.27 -11.85 13.74
C ASN A 400 -30.46 -11.59 14.67
N LYS A 401 -30.78 -10.30 14.88
CA LYS A 401 -31.92 -9.87 15.70
C LYS A 401 -33.28 -10.38 15.19
N TYR A 402 -33.36 -10.75 13.91
CA TYR A 402 -34.56 -11.32 13.29
C TYR A 402 -34.62 -12.85 13.40
N SER A 403 -33.57 -13.50 13.88
CA SER A 403 -33.57 -14.96 14.03
C SER A 403 -34.31 -15.38 15.29
N THR A 404 -35.36 -16.18 15.15
CA THR A 404 -36.10 -16.81 16.26
C THR A 404 -35.20 -17.63 17.17
N TYR A 405 -34.11 -18.21 16.63
CA TYR A 405 -33.16 -19.04 17.36
C TYR A 405 -31.86 -18.31 17.71
N ASN A 406 -31.84 -16.97 17.62
CA ASN A 406 -30.67 -16.13 17.89
C ASN A 406 -29.41 -16.57 17.10
N ARG A 407 -29.59 -16.97 15.83
CA ARG A 407 -28.53 -17.55 14.99
C ARG A 407 -27.65 -16.47 14.36
N ARG A 408 -26.41 -16.84 14.08
CA ARG A 408 -25.44 -16.06 13.28
C ARG A 408 -25.68 -16.26 11.79
N SER A 409 -26.88 -15.88 11.32
CA SER A 409 -27.32 -16.11 9.94
C SER A 409 -27.78 -14.83 9.25
N HIS A 410 -27.76 -14.85 7.92
CA HIS A 410 -28.42 -13.86 7.07
C HIS A 410 -29.54 -14.54 6.30
N PHE A 411 -30.74 -13.98 6.26
CA PHE A 411 -31.86 -14.58 5.55
C PHE A 411 -31.85 -14.19 4.07
N VAL A 412 -31.95 -15.18 3.18
CA VAL A 412 -32.09 -14.96 1.75
C VAL A 412 -33.56 -14.62 1.44
N PRO A 413 -33.86 -13.56 0.68
CA PRO A 413 -35.25 -13.25 0.33
C PRO A 413 -35.96 -14.40 -0.38
N ILE A 414 -37.22 -14.64 -0.06
CA ILE A 414 -37.98 -15.78 -0.61
C ILE A 414 -38.14 -15.71 -2.13
N TRP A 415 -38.16 -14.51 -2.71
CA TRP A 415 -38.27 -14.28 -4.14
C TRP A 415 -36.93 -14.48 -4.89
N PHE A 416 -35.80 -14.65 -4.18
CA PHE A 416 -34.49 -14.76 -4.82
C PHE A 416 -34.47 -15.95 -5.78
N PRO A 417 -34.03 -15.77 -7.04
CA PRO A 417 -34.17 -16.81 -8.05
C PRO A 417 -33.23 -17.99 -7.83
N ASP A 418 -33.57 -19.12 -8.43
CA ASP A 418 -32.70 -20.29 -8.54
C ASP A 418 -31.36 -19.93 -9.20
N GLY A 419 -30.28 -20.52 -8.70
CA GLY A 419 -28.92 -20.21 -9.12
C GLY A 419 -27.98 -19.94 -7.96
N ALA A 420 -26.82 -19.37 -8.26
CA ALA A 420 -25.82 -19.06 -7.25
C ALA A 420 -26.18 -17.80 -6.45
N TYR A 421 -26.46 -17.96 -5.16
CA TYR A 421 -26.52 -16.85 -4.21
C TYR A 421 -25.12 -16.58 -3.66
N THR A 422 -24.49 -15.52 -4.15
CA THR A 422 -23.08 -15.21 -3.86
C THR A 422 -22.95 -14.07 -2.88
N VAL A 423 -22.34 -14.32 -1.72
CA VAL A 423 -22.03 -13.28 -0.74
C VAL A 423 -20.59 -12.83 -0.92
N ASN A 424 -20.37 -11.52 -0.87
CA ASN A 424 -19.05 -10.94 -1.02
C ASN A 424 -18.61 -10.25 0.28
N THR A 425 -17.43 -10.62 0.79
CA THR A 425 -16.87 -10.11 2.05
C THR A 425 -15.59 -9.34 1.80
N TYR A 426 -15.53 -8.11 2.31
CA TYR A 426 -14.36 -7.26 2.29
C TYR A 426 -13.71 -7.26 3.67
N ILE A 427 -12.46 -7.75 3.75
CA ILE A 427 -11.66 -7.84 4.97
C ILE A 427 -10.59 -6.74 4.95
N MET A 428 -10.42 -6.04 6.07
CA MET A 428 -9.58 -4.85 6.18
C MET A 428 -8.91 -4.70 7.56
N ASP A 429 -8.22 -3.57 7.74
CA ASP A 429 -7.53 -3.15 8.97
C ASP A 429 -6.29 -3.97 9.35
N VAL A 430 -5.62 -4.52 8.33
CA VAL A 430 -4.24 -5.02 8.42
C VAL A 430 -3.28 -3.87 8.10
N TRP A 431 -2.98 -3.03 9.10
CA TRP A 431 -2.15 -1.85 8.95
C TRP A 431 -0.66 -2.18 8.95
N THR A 432 0.07 -1.54 8.05
CA THR A 432 1.54 -1.53 7.97
C THR A 432 2.02 -0.08 7.83
N PRO A 433 3.32 0.22 8.01
CA PRO A 433 3.88 1.54 7.74
C PRO A 433 3.67 1.99 6.29
N ALA A 434 3.54 1.04 5.35
CA ALA A 434 3.28 1.30 3.95
C ALA A 434 1.77 1.27 3.60
N GLY A 435 0.88 1.38 4.60
CA GLY A 435 -0.56 1.48 4.43
C GLY A 435 -1.32 0.22 4.84
N MET A 436 -2.66 0.30 4.72
CA MET A 436 -3.56 -0.80 5.05
C MET A 436 -3.59 -1.85 3.95
N LEU A 437 -3.44 -3.12 4.35
CA LEU A 437 -3.80 -4.24 3.51
C LEU A 437 -5.29 -4.57 3.67
N SER A 438 -5.91 -4.91 2.55
CA SER A 438 -7.29 -5.35 2.45
C SER A 438 -7.44 -6.41 1.37
N ALA A 439 -8.48 -7.22 1.51
CA ALA A 439 -8.77 -8.30 0.58
C ALA A 439 -10.28 -8.44 0.38
N ASN A 440 -10.65 -8.85 -0.83
CA ASN A 440 -12.03 -9.14 -1.19
C ASN A 440 -12.15 -10.65 -1.45
N THR A 441 -13.17 -11.29 -0.89
CA THR A 441 -13.44 -12.72 -1.08
C THR A 441 -14.93 -12.95 -1.25
N SER A 442 -15.33 -14.04 -1.89
CA SER A 442 -16.74 -14.38 -2.08
C SER A 442 -16.93 -15.89 -2.05
N SER A 443 -18.13 -16.31 -1.69
CA SER A 443 -18.54 -17.70 -1.73
C SER A 443 -20.04 -17.78 -2.00
N SER A 444 -20.52 -18.94 -2.45
CA SER A 444 -21.88 -19.09 -2.96
C SER A 444 -22.56 -20.34 -2.42
N VAL A 445 -23.86 -20.25 -2.20
CA VAL A 445 -24.77 -21.39 -2.04
C VAL A 445 -25.65 -21.50 -3.27
N GLN A 446 -26.11 -22.71 -3.57
CA GLN A 446 -27.01 -22.95 -4.70
C GLN A 446 -28.46 -22.85 -4.21
N ILE A 447 -29.21 -21.90 -4.76
CA ILE A 447 -30.65 -21.78 -4.56
C ILE A 447 -31.38 -22.68 -5.55
N SER A 448 -32.32 -23.48 -5.05
CA SER A 448 -33.18 -24.33 -5.87
C SER A 448 -34.57 -24.46 -5.22
N GLY A 449 -35.54 -23.77 -5.80
CA GLY A 449 -36.87 -23.60 -5.23
C GLY A 449 -36.92 -22.60 -4.08
N SER A 450 -38.11 -22.42 -3.51
CA SER A 450 -38.37 -21.51 -2.39
C SER A 450 -39.00 -22.21 -1.20
N LEU A 451 -38.90 -21.58 -0.03
CA LEU A 451 -39.51 -22.05 1.22
C LEU A 451 -41.01 -22.35 1.09
N TYR A 452 -41.73 -21.72 0.15
CA TYR A 452 -43.13 -22.05 -0.13
C TYR A 452 -43.33 -23.52 -0.53
N ALA A 453 -42.37 -24.13 -1.19
CA ALA A 453 -42.44 -25.55 -1.55
C ALA A 453 -42.20 -26.49 -0.34
N ASP A 454 -41.76 -25.97 0.80
CA ASP A 454 -41.63 -26.73 2.07
C ASP A 454 -42.84 -26.54 2.98
N TRP A 455 -43.70 -25.54 2.73
CA TRP A 455 -44.98 -25.39 3.40
C TRP A 455 -46.03 -26.29 2.76
N HIS A 456 -46.19 -27.48 3.32
CA HIS A 456 -47.35 -28.32 3.05
C HIS A 456 -48.51 -27.88 3.95
N ILE A 457 -49.57 -27.31 3.37
CA ILE A 457 -50.88 -27.30 4.03
C ILE A 457 -51.47 -28.67 3.75
N GLY A 458 -51.32 -29.60 4.70
CA GLY A 458 -52.11 -30.82 4.67
C GLY A 458 -53.58 -30.42 4.84
N ILE A 459 -54.40 -30.61 3.81
CA ILE A 459 -55.84 -30.66 3.99
C ILE A 459 -56.07 -31.95 4.80
N THR A 460 -56.42 -31.80 6.06
CA THR A 460 -57.02 -32.88 6.83
C THR A 460 -58.44 -33.04 6.32
N ASP A 461 -58.68 -34.12 5.58
CA ASP A 461 -60.04 -34.59 5.23
C ASP A 461 -60.81 -35.02 6.49
#